data_AF-A0A4Q6AHS6-F1
#
_entry.id   AF-A0A4Q6AHS6-F1
#
_cell.length_a   1.000
_cell.length_b   1.000
_cell.length_c   1.000
_cell.angle_alpha   90.00
_cell.angle_beta   90.00
_cell.angle_gamma   90.00
#
_symmetry.space_group_name_H-M   'P 1'
#
loop_
_entity.id
_entity.type
_entity.pdbx_description
1 polymer ?
#
loop_
_entity_poly.entity_id
_entity_poly.type
_entity_poly.pdbx_seq_one_letter_code
_entity_poly.pdbx_strand_id
1 'polypeptide(L)'
;ENPELEDRGVIEDSWTLSDCLFEDGILLRIRVEKRSVPTQLLNIVSKKRWLETKAEEEDRKAEERVMKKQIVDEVKEELLRMSLPTLSYIDAYWKDQEDSIYLFSQGKAARECFEDLFRKTFGQAHNLTIVRILPPVMGLDVWNGGNTEILEKIRQTLPGGMTGIETS
;
A
#
# COMPACT_ATOMS: atom_id res chain seq x y z
N GLU A 1 -38.04 -8.76 -25.11
CA GLU A 1 -37.79 -8.05 -23.83
C GLU A 1 -37.34 -9.09 -22.83
N ASN A 2 -36.22 -8.85 -22.12
CA ASN A 2 -35.64 -9.82 -21.20
C ASN A 2 -36.10 -9.48 -19.77
N PRO A 3 -37.03 -10.24 -19.17
CA PRO A 3 -37.70 -9.89 -17.91
C PRO A 3 -36.80 -9.92 -16.67
N GLU A 4 -35.57 -10.44 -16.77
CA GLU A 4 -34.61 -10.49 -15.65
C GLU A 4 -33.88 -9.16 -15.38
N LEU A 5 -34.07 -8.13 -16.22
CA LEU A 5 -33.41 -6.83 -16.06
C LEU A 5 -34.24 -5.80 -15.29
N GLU A 6 -35.52 -6.08 -15.01
CA GLU A 6 -36.45 -5.11 -14.40
C GLU A 6 -36.47 -5.15 -12.86
N ASP A 7 -35.89 -6.18 -12.24
CA ASP A 7 -35.83 -6.33 -10.77
C ASP A 7 -34.47 -5.90 -10.18
N ARG A 8 -33.79 -4.94 -10.82
CA ARG A 8 -32.72 -4.20 -10.15
C ARG A 8 -33.38 -3.12 -9.32
N GLY A 9 -33.71 -3.47 -8.08
CA GLY A 9 -34.14 -2.52 -7.05
C GLY A 9 -33.30 -1.25 -7.13
N VAL A 10 -33.95 -0.09 -6.98
CA VAL A 10 -33.33 1.23 -7.03
C VAL A 10 -32.03 1.18 -6.23
N ILE A 11 -30.89 1.21 -6.91
CA ILE A 11 -29.60 1.32 -6.24
C ILE A 11 -29.60 2.72 -5.67
N GLU A 12 -29.82 2.84 -4.37
CA GLU A 12 -29.65 4.10 -3.67
C GLU A 12 -28.19 4.53 -3.84
N ASP A 13 -27.97 5.62 -4.57
CA ASP A 13 -26.64 6.14 -4.90
C ASP A 13 -25.99 6.87 -3.71
N SER A 14 -26.52 6.66 -2.50
CA SER A 14 -26.04 7.27 -1.26
C SER A 14 -25.21 6.25 -0.47
N TRP A 15 -23.89 6.46 -0.46
CA TRP A 15 -22.99 5.72 0.42
C TRP A 15 -23.05 6.29 1.85
N THR A 16 -23.20 5.43 2.84
CA THR A 16 -23.28 5.76 4.26
C THR A 16 -22.26 4.95 5.07
N LEU A 17 -21.98 5.38 6.30
CA LEU A 17 -21.09 4.62 7.20
C LEU A 17 -21.64 3.22 7.54
N SER A 18 -22.97 3.03 7.45
CA SER A 18 -23.59 1.72 7.64
C SER A 18 -23.14 0.71 6.59
N ASP A 19 -22.75 1.16 5.39
CA ASP A 19 -22.25 0.30 4.32
C ASP A 19 -20.82 -0.21 4.59
N CYS A 20 -20.11 0.38 5.57
CA CYS A 20 -18.86 -0.15 6.08
C CYS A 20 -19.05 -1.24 7.14
N LEU A 21 -20.24 -1.37 7.73
CA LEU A 21 -20.49 -2.36 8.75
C LEU A 21 -20.71 -3.71 8.10
N PHE A 22 -19.94 -4.70 8.53
CA PHE A 22 -20.09 -6.07 8.10
C PHE A 22 -20.11 -6.96 9.33
N GLU A 23 -21.24 -7.62 9.57
CA GLU A 23 -21.49 -8.43 10.77
C GLU A 23 -21.13 -7.70 12.08
N ASP A 24 -20.04 -8.11 12.73
CA ASP A 24 -19.56 -7.62 14.01
C ASP A 24 -18.35 -6.67 13.90
N GLY A 25 -18.03 -6.22 12.69
CA GLY A 25 -16.86 -5.38 12.42
C GLY A 25 -17.08 -4.33 11.33
N ILE A 26 -15.98 -3.65 11.02
CA ILE A 26 -15.95 -2.48 10.15
C ILE A 26 -14.96 -2.72 9.01
N LEU A 27 -15.43 -2.62 7.77
CA LEU A 27 -14.59 -2.60 6.58
C LEU A 27 -13.96 -1.21 6.41
N LEU A 28 -12.64 -1.20 6.36
CA LEU A 28 -11.81 -0.02 6.20
C LEU A 28 -11.09 -0.09 4.86
N ARG A 29 -11.01 1.05 4.16
CA ARG A 29 -10.17 1.23 2.98
C ARG A 29 -9.33 2.48 3.13
N ILE A 30 -8.01 2.31 3.13
CA ILE A 30 -7.05 3.40 3.11
C ILE A 30 -6.61 3.65 1.67
N ARG A 31 -6.81 4.89 1.20
CA ARG A 31 -6.25 5.38 -0.06
C ARG A 31 -4.87 5.95 0.20
N VAL A 32 -3.85 5.36 -0.41
CA VAL A 32 -2.46 5.81 -0.33
C VAL A 32 -2.05 6.41 -1.67
N GLU A 33 -1.66 7.69 -1.64
CA GLU A 33 -1.18 8.41 -2.81
C GLU A 33 0.34 8.57 -2.75
N LYS A 34 1.04 8.15 -3.80
CA LYS A 34 2.49 8.28 -3.89
C LYS A 34 2.89 8.96 -5.20
N ARG A 35 3.60 10.08 -5.09
CA ARG A 35 4.31 10.68 -6.24
C ARG A 35 5.69 10.04 -6.36
N SER A 36 6.06 9.69 -7.58
CA SER A 36 7.34 9.04 -7.87
C SER A 36 7.83 9.49 -9.23
N VAL A 37 9.13 9.75 -9.32
CA VAL A 37 9.81 10.02 -10.60
C VAL A 37 10.47 8.72 -11.05
N PRO A 38 10.18 8.20 -12.26
CA PRO A 38 10.88 7.04 -12.79
C PRO A 38 12.39 7.30 -12.89
N THR A 39 13.21 6.39 -12.35
CA THR A 39 14.67 6.53 -12.30
C THR A 39 15.29 6.74 -13.68
N GLN A 40 14.75 6.08 -14.71
CA GLN A 40 15.21 6.24 -16.08
C GLN A 40 15.02 7.67 -16.60
N LEU A 41 13.86 8.27 -16.33
CA LEU A 41 13.56 9.64 -16.73
C LEU A 41 14.46 10.63 -15.98
N LEU A 42 14.62 10.46 -14.67
CA LEU A 42 15.52 11.27 -13.86
C LEU A 42 16.96 11.25 -14.41
N ASN A 43 17.47 10.07 -14.78
CA ASN A 43 18.81 9.91 -15.34
C ASN A 43 18.97 10.61 -16.70
N ILE A 44 17.96 10.55 -17.58
CA ILE A 44 18.02 11.19 -18.90
C ILE A 44 18.04 12.71 -18.74
N VAL A 45 17.11 13.26 -17.95
CA VAL A 45 16.97 14.72 -17.79
C VAL A 45 18.15 15.31 -17.03
N SER A 46 18.59 14.67 -15.94
CA SER A 46 19.75 15.14 -15.18
C SER A 46 21.05 15.09 -16.00
N LYS A 47 21.23 14.06 -16.85
CA LYS A 47 22.38 14.00 -17.76
C LYS A 47 22.35 15.12 -18.80
N LYS A 48 21.17 15.44 -19.33
CA LYS A 48 21.00 16.56 -20.28
C LYS A 48 21.35 17.89 -19.62
N ARG A 49 20.75 18.20 -18.45
CA ARG A 49 21.00 19.44 -17.71
C ARG A 49 22.47 19.57 -17.30
N TRP A 50 23.10 18.47 -16.89
CA TRP A 50 24.54 18.46 -16.58
C TRP A 50 25.43 18.83 -17.79
N LEU A 51 25.10 18.33 -18.99
CA LEU A 51 25.87 18.65 -20.20
C LEU A 51 25.71 20.13 -20.60
N GLU A 52 24.52 20.69 -20.42
CA GLU A 52 24.24 22.12 -20.65
C GLU A 52 25.04 23.00 -19.68
N THR A 53 24.96 22.73 -18.38
CA THR A 53 25.71 23.50 -17.36
C THR A 53 27.23 23.37 -17.53
N LYS A 54 27.75 22.20 -17.90
CA LYS A 54 29.19 22.00 -18.14
C LYS A 54 29.70 22.75 -19.37
N ALA A 55 28.85 22.96 -20.39
CA ALA A 55 29.21 23.76 -21.56
C ALA A 55 29.30 25.26 -21.22
N GLU A 56 28.64 25.71 -20.16
CA GLU A 56 28.63 27.11 -19.70
C GLU A 56 29.77 27.42 -18.71
N GLU A 57 30.26 26.43 -17.95
CA GLU A 57 31.30 26.59 -16.92
C GLU A 57 32.59 25.80 -17.26
N GLU A 58 33.42 26.32 -18.17
CA GLU A 58 34.60 25.58 -18.71
C GLU A 58 35.74 25.32 -17.70
N ASP A 59 35.76 25.95 -16.51
CA ASP A 59 36.99 26.04 -15.68
C ASP A 59 36.97 25.42 -14.26
N ARG A 60 35.89 24.75 -13.82
CA ARG A 60 35.75 24.33 -12.40
C ARG A 60 35.70 22.81 -12.17
N LYS A 61 36.86 22.15 -12.28
CA LYS A 61 36.98 20.67 -12.11
C LYS A 61 36.85 20.16 -10.67
N ALA A 62 37.03 20.99 -9.65
CA ALA A 62 37.11 20.53 -8.26
C ALA A 62 35.74 20.31 -7.57
N GLU A 63 34.66 20.91 -8.09
CA GLU A 63 33.32 20.87 -7.48
C GLU A 63 32.31 19.98 -8.23
N GLU A 64 32.75 19.25 -9.26
CA GLU A 64 31.87 18.54 -10.19
C GLU A 64 30.92 17.52 -9.51
N ARG A 65 31.37 16.83 -8.45
CA ARG A 65 30.51 15.83 -7.76
C ARG A 65 29.38 16.46 -6.95
N VAL A 66 29.65 17.60 -6.31
CA VAL A 66 28.66 18.32 -5.50
C VAL A 66 27.64 18.96 -6.44
N MET A 67 28.11 19.61 -7.51
CA MET A 67 27.27 20.22 -8.54
C MET A 67 26.38 19.19 -9.23
N LYS A 68 26.93 18.02 -9.60
CA LYS A 68 26.13 16.96 -10.22
C LYS A 68 25.01 16.45 -9.30
N LYS A 69 25.28 16.33 -7.99
CA LYS A 69 24.25 15.94 -7.02
C LYS A 69 23.16 16.99 -6.91
N GLN A 70 23.53 18.27 -6.82
CA GLN A 70 22.58 19.39 -6.78
C GLN A 70 21.68 19.39 -8.01
N ILE A 71 22.24 19.22 -9.21
CA ILE A 71 21.46 19.15 -10.45
C ILE A 71 20.48 17.98 -10.44
N VAL A 72 20.91 16.80 -9.96
CA VAL A 72 20.01 15.65 -9.85
C VAL A 72 18.87 15.93 -8.86
N ASP A 73 19.17 16.54 -7.72
CA ASP A 73 18.17 16.86 -6.69
C ASP A 73 17.17 17.92 -7.20
N GLU A 74 17.63 18.98 -7.87
CA GLU A 74 16.75 19.98 -8.50
C GLU A 74 15.86 19.38 -9.59
N VAL A 75 16.44 18.60 -10.51
CA VAL A 75 15.68 17.92 -11.57
C VAL A 75 14.66 16.97 -10.95
N LYS A 76 15.01 16.27 -9.88
CA LYS A 76 14.08 15.39 -9.17
C LYS A 76 12.91 16.17 -8.58
N GLU A 77 13.15 17.31 -7.93
CA GLU A 77 12.07 18.16 -7.40
C GLU A 77 11.16 18.68 -8.50
N GLU A 78 11.73 19.16 -9.60
CA GLU A 78 10.98 19.65 -10.76
C GLU A 78 10.08 18.56 -11.35
N LEU A 79 10.67 17.38 -11.63
CA LEU A 79 9.94 16.23 -12.14
C LEU A 79 8.87 15.74 -11.15
N LEU A 80 9.12 15.81 -9.84
CA LEU A 80 8.16 15.41 -8.82
C LEU A 80 6.94 16.35 -8.78
N ARG A 81 7.15 17.66 -8.97
CA ARG A 81 6.06 18.65 -9.06
C ARG A 81 5.15 18.40 -10.27
N MET A 82 5.71 17.90 -11.37
CA MET A 82 4.96 17.54 -12.57
C MET A 82 4.36 16.12 -12.54
N SER A 83 4.80 15.27 -11.60
CA SER A 83 4.35 13.88 -11.53
C SER A 83 2.94 13.75 -10.97
N LEU A 84 2.12 12.95 -11.66
CA LEU A 84 0.81 12.54 -11.15
C LEU A 84 1.01 11.51 -10.02
N PRO A 85 0.19 11.55 -8.95
CA PRO A 85 0.24 10.56 -7.91
C PRO A 85 -0.23 9.20 -8.44
N THR A 86 0.48 8.14 -8.07
CA THR A 86 -0.02 6.77 -8.19
C THR A 86 -0.91 6.48 -6.99
N LEU A 87 -2.11 5.97 -7.26
CA LEU A 87 -3.06 5.58 -6.23
C LEU A 87 -2.88 4.09 -5.91
N SER A 88 -2.96 3.77 -4.63
CA SER A 88 -3.04 2.41 -4.12
C SER A 88 -4.07 2.36 -3.00
N TYR A 89 -4.67 1.19 -2.81
CA TYR A 89 -5.66 0.96 -1.78
C TYR A 89 -5.19 -0.16 -0.87
N ILE A 90 -5.39 0.03 0.43
CA ILE A 90 -5.14 -0.97 1.44
C ILE A 90 -6.45 -1.20 2.15
N ASP A 91 -6.98 -2.41 2.02
CA ASP A 91 -8.23 -2.81 2.64
C ASP A 91 -7.95 -3.53 3.96
N ALA A 92 -8.81 -3.31 4.95
CA ALA A 92 -8.74 -3.98 6.23
C ALA A 92 -10.15 -4.24 6.79
N TYR A 93 -10.27 -5.22 7.68
CA TYR A 93 -11.46 -5.48 8.47
C TYR A 93 -11.13 -5.32 9.94
N TRP A 94 -11.83 -4.44 10.65
CA TRP A 94 -11.59 -4.14 12.05
C TRP A 94 -12.71 -4.72 12.92
N LYS A 95 -12.33 -5.64 13.81
CA LYS A 95 -13.19 -6.17 14.87
C LYS A 95 -12.85 -5.45 16.17
N ASP A 96 -13.58 -4.38 16.45
CA ASP A 96 -13.35 -3.52 17.62
C ASP A 96 -13.49 -4.30 18.95
N GLN A 97 -14.47 -5.20 19.04
CA GLN A 97 -14.70 -6.02 20.24
C GLN A 97 -13.55 -7.01 20.55
N GLU A 98 -12.72 -7.35 19.55
CA GLU A 98 -11.62 -8.31 19.67
C GLU A 98 -10.24 -7.62 19.62
N ASP A 99 -10.19 -6.29 19.62
CA ASP A 99 -8.96 -5.48 19.42
C ASP A 99 -8.10 -5.99 18.25
N SER A 100 -8.77 -6.44 17.17
CA SER A 100 -8.13 -7.14 16.07
C SER A 100 -8.43 -6.48 14.73
N ILE A 101 -7.38 -6.26 13.93
CA ILE A 101 -7.50 -5.71 12.58
C ILE A 101 -6.90 -6.70 11.60
N TYR A 102 -7.72 -7.14 10.66
CA TYR A 102 -7.31 -8.02 9.58
C TYR A 102 -6.92 -7.19 8.36
N LEU A 103 -5.63 -7.21 8.00
CA LEU A 103 -5.10 -6.45 6.88
C LEU A 103 -5.05 -7.31 5.60
N PHE A 104 -5.66 -6.84 4.52
CA PHE A 104 -5.66 -7.50 3.21
C PHE A 104 -4.44 -7.11 2.37
N SER A 105 -3.24 -7.16 2.96
CA SER A 105 -1.99 -6.85 2.26
C SER A 105 -0.86 -7.78 2.67
N GLN A 106 -0.03 -8.13 1.68
CA GLN A 106 1.17 -8.96 1.87
C GLN A 106 2.46 -8.11 1.93
N GLY A 107 2.37 -6.81 1.62
CA GLY A 107 3.52 -5.94 1.50
C GLY A 107 3.93 -5.32 2.84
N LYS A 108 5.19 -5.50 3.25
CA LYS A 108 5.74 -4.90 4.48
C LYS A 108 5.50 -3.38 4.55
N ALA A 109 5.76 -2.68 3.45
CA ALA A 109 5.56 -1.22 3.37
C ALA A 109 4.10 -0.80 3.54
N ALA A 110 3.16 -1.59 3.02
CA ALA A 110 1.73 -1.32 3.20
C ALA A 110 1.30 -1.54 4.66
N ARG A 111 1.84 -2.56 5.32
CA ARG A 111 1.61 -2.84 6.75
C ARG A 111 2.11 -1.70 7.63
N GLU A 112 3.37 -1.29 7.45
CA GLU A 112 3.97 -0.19 8.22
C GLU A 112 3.21 1.13 8.00
N CYS A 113 2.85 1.42 6.74
CA CYS A 113 2.03 2.59 6.42
C CYS A 113 0.64 2.55 7.08
N PHE A 114 -0.01 1.38 7.08
CA PHE A 114 -1.32 1.20 7.73
C PHE A 114 -1.20 1.39 9.24
N GLU A 115 -0.24 0.71 9.89
CA GLU A 115 -0.01 0.78 11.33
C GLU A 115 0.27 2.21 11.79
N ASP A 116 1.15 2.93 11.09
CA ASP A 116 1.47 4.33 11.38
C ASP A 116 0.25 5.25 11.26
N LEU A 117 -0.53 5.10 10.18
CA LEU A 117 -1.72 5.91 9.95
C LEU A 117 -2.83 5.60 10.95
N PHE A 118 -3.05 4.32 11.24
CA PHE A 118 -4.07 3.88 12.17
C PHE A 118 -3.75 4.40 13.58
N ARG A 119 -2.52 4.24 14.06
CA ARG A 119 -2.09 4.74 15.38
C ARG A 119 -2.16 6.27 15.49
N LYS A 120 -1.85 7.00 14.42
CA LYS A 120 -2.01 8.47 14.39
C LYS A 120 -3.48 8.89 14.47
N THR A 121 -4.38 8.10 13.89
CA THR A 121 -5.81 8.44 13.79
C THR A 121 -6.56 8.08 15.06
N PHE A 122 -6.35 6.86 15.58
CA PHE A 122 -7.09 6.31 16.71
C PHE A 122 -6.30 6.31 18.03
N GLY A 123 -5.05 6.74 18.02
CA GLY A 123 -4.17 6.80 19.19
C GLY A 123 -3.47 5.47 19.51
N GLN A 124 -2.56 5.50 20.49
CA GLN A 124 -1.84 4.31 21.00
C GLN A 124 -2.65 3.49 22.03
N ALA A 125 -3.86 3.93 22.38
CA ALA A 125 -4.64 3.35 23.47
C ALA A 125 -5.19 1.95 23.14
N HIS A 126 -5.34 1.62 21.86
CA HIS A 126 -5.74 0.28 21.44
C HIS A 126 -4.49 -0.58 21.23
N ASN A 127 -4.34 -1.63 22.04
CA ASN A 127 -3.28 -2.63 21.87
C ASN A 127 -3.67 -3.60 20.75
N LEU A 128 -3.75 -3.06 19.53
CA LEU A 128 -4.34 -3.75 18.39
C LEU A 128 -3.43 -4.84 17.85
N THR A 129 -4.02 -6.02 17.68
CA THR A 129 -3.41 -7.12 16.97
C THR A 129 -3.67 -6.96 15.48
N ILE A 130 -2.64 -6.67 14.69
CA ILE A 130 -2.75 -6.64 13.23
C ILE A 130 -2.55 -8.05 12.70
N VAL A 131 -3.65 -8.69 12.29
CA VAL A 131 -3.65 -10.03 11.70
C VAL A 131 -3.51 -9.93 10.19
N ARG A 132 -2.52 -10.63 9.65
CA ARG A 132 -2.33 -10.73 8.21
C ARG A 132 -3.22 -11.80 7.61
N ILE A 133 -4.06 -11.41 6.65
CA ILE A 133 -4.83 -12.39 5.89
C ILE A 133 -4.04 -12.83 4.67
N LEU A 134 -3.81 -14.13 4.55
CA LEU A 134 -3.33 -14.78 3.33
C LEU A 134 -4.52 -15.51 2.68
N PRO A 135 -5.14 -14.97 1.61
CA PRO A 135 -6.36 -15.53 1.04
C PRO A 135 -6.28 -17.03 0.70
N PRO A 136 -5.18 -17.57 0.13
CA PRO A 136 -5.07 -19.01 -0.10
C PRO A 136 -5.07 -19.84 1.18
N VAL A 137 -4.46 -19.33 2.26
CA VAL A 137 -4.39 -20.00 3.56
C VAL A 137 -5.78 -20.02 4.22
N MET A 138 -6.48 -18.88 4.21
CA MET A 138 -7.84 -18.80 4.74
C MET A 138 -8.83 -19.64 3.94
N GLY A 139 -8.74 -19.63 2.60
CA GLY A 139 -9.58 -20.44 1.75
C GLY A 139 -9.44 -21.94 2.03
N LEU A 140 -8.23 -22.40 2.36
CA LEU A 140 -7.98 -23.80 2.72
C LEU A 140 -8.44 -24.17 4.12
N ASP A 141 -8.40 -23.24 5.07
CA ASP A 141 -8.91 -23.44 6.42
C ASP A 141 -10.43 -23.63 6.39
N VAL A 142 -11.13 -22.77 5.64
CA VAL A 142 -12.58 -22.85 5.41
C VAL A 142 -12.97 -24.08 4.58
N TRP A 143 -12.22 -24.40 3.52
CA TRP A 143 -12.53 -25.51 2.61
C TRP A 143 -12.30 -26.89 3.23
N ASN A 144 -11.29 -27.05 4.09
CA ASN A 144 -10.94 -28.34 4.67
C ASN A 144 -11.47 -28.57 6.09
N GLY A 145 -12.32 -27.67 6.62
CA GLY A 145 -12.82 -27.77 7.98
C GLY A 145 -11.73 -27.78 9.05
N GLY A 146 -10.63 -27.03 8.83
CA GLY A 146 -9.51 -26.95 9.77
C GLY A 146 -8.47 -28.09 9.69
N ASN A 147 -8.33 -28.78 8.55
CA ASN A 147 -7.33 -29.84 8.41
C ASN A 147 -5.89 -29.27 8.42
N THR A 148 -5.23 -29.39 9.58
CA THR A 148 -3.99 -28.68 9.96
C THR A 148 -2.75 -29.08 9.16
N GLU A 149 -2.70 -30.26 8.56
CA GLU A 149 -1.52 -30.75 7.83
C GLU A 149 -1.27 -30.03 6.50
N ILE A 150 -2.34 -29.63 5.79
CA ILE A 150 -2.22 -28.92 4.50
C ILE A 150 -1.78 -27.47 4.75
N LEU A 151 -2.30 -26.86 5.82
CA LEU A 151 -1.90 -25.53 6.28
C LEU A 151 -0.42 -25.50 6.63
N GLU A 152 0.10 -26.54 7.28
CA GLU A 152 1.50 -26.64 7.66
C GLU A 152 2.44 -26.80 6.45
N LYS A 153 2.03 -27.58 5.44
CA LYS A 153 2.78 -27.67 4.17
C LYS A 153 2.84 -26.34 3.43
N ILE A 154 1.77 -25.56 3.45
CA ILE A 154 1.74 -24.25 2.79
C ILE A 154 2.56 -23.24 3.57
N ARG A 155 2.48 -23.23 4.90
CA ARG A 155 3.37 -22.44 5.78
C ARG A 155 4.84 -22.69 5.48
N GLN A 156 5.22 -23.93 5.18
CA GLN A 156 6.59 -24.30 4.79
C GLN A 156 7.00 -23.81 3.40
N THR A 157 6.05 -23.65 2.48
CA THR A 157 6.31 -23.08 1.13
C THR A 157 6.35 -21.57 1.10
N LEU A 158 5.85 -20.90 2.16
CA LEU A 158 5.89 -19.45 2.26
C LEU A 158 7.28 -18.99 2.73
N PRO A 159 7.79 -17.85 2.23
CA PRO A 159 9.06 -17.29 2.69
C PRO A 159 9.05 -17.12 4.21
N GLY A 160 10.12 -17.56 4.90
CA GLY A 160 10.21 -17.52 6.36
C GLY A 160 9.83 -16.14 6.92
N GLY A 161 8.76 -16.09 7.71
CA GLY A 161 8.11 -14.85 8.19
C GLY A 161 6.67 -14.63 7.68
N MET A 162 6.00 -15.69 7.21
CA MET A 162 4.58 -15.63 6.80
C MET A 162 3.80 -16.78 7.44
N THR A 163 3.79 -16.85 8.77
CA THR A 163 2.83 -17.71 9.48
C THR A 163 1.49 -16.97 9.52
N GLY A 164 0.40 -17.68 9.21
CA GLY A 164 -0.90 -17.09 8.84
C GLY A 164 -1.62 -16.24 9.90
N ILE A 165 -1.02 -16.02 11.06
CA ILE A 165 -1.48 -15.13 12.12
C ILE A 165 -0.20 -14.69 12.86
N GLU A 166 0.49 -13.65 12.38
CA GLU A 166 1.51 -12.99 13.19
C GLU A 166 0.81 -11.92 14.02
N THR A 167 0.48 -12.26 15.26
CA THR A 167 0.21 -11.28 16.31
C THR A 167 1.52 -10.50 16.54
N SER A 168 1.54 -9.21 16.23
CA SER A 168 2.66 -8.34 16.62
C SER A 168 2.67 -8.12 18.13
#